data_AF-A0A328Z210-F1
#
_entry.id   AF-A0A328Z210-F1
#
_cell.length_a   1.000
_cell.length_b   1.000
_cell.length_c   1.000
_cell.angle_alpha   90.00
_cell.angle_beta   90.00
_cell.angle_gamma   90.00
#
_symmetry.space_group_name_H-M   'P 1'
#
loop_
_entity.id
_entity.type
_entity.pdbx_description
1 polymer ?
#
loop_
_entity_poly.entity_id
_entity_poly.type
_entity_poly.pdbx_seq_one_letter_code
_entity_poly.pdbx_strand_id
1 'polypeptide(L)' 'MRNRPQAIYKWTTFGWFIGVCVHLAWSLLRQRTQTPTEEVYTQMLSFQIASFTVTTLPYWLGALLAILIFEFAVFGRKAR' A
#
# COMPACT_ATOMS: atom_id res chain seq x y z
N MET A 1 -10.28 29.60 14.44
CA MET A 1 -9.27 28.78 13.70
C MET A 1 -9.86 27.39 13.47
N ARG A 2 -10.66 27.21 12.41
CA ARG A 2 -11.45 25.98 12.19
C ARG A 2 -10.99 25.37 10.86
N ASN A 3 -10.59 24.10 10.89
CA ASN A 3 -10.37 23.20 9.75
C ASN A 3 -9.03 23.29 8.97
N ARG A 4 -7.93 22.71 9.47
CA ARG A 4 -6.91 22.07 8.59
C ARG A 4 -6.23 20.76 9.08
N PRO A 5 -6.63 20.06 10.17
CA PRO A 5 -5.97 18.79 10.52
C PRO A 5 -6.24 17.70 9.48
N GLN A 6 -7.41 17.72 8.84
CA GLN A 6 -7.78 16.79 7.76
C GLN A 6 -6.90 16.92 6.50
N ALA A 7 -6.38 18.12 6.22
CA ALA A 7 -5.52 18.33 5.05
C ALA A 7 -4.15 17.68 5.26
N ILE A 8 -3.55 17.86 6.44
CA ILE A 8 -2.27 17.22 6.81
C ILE A 8 -2.44 15.71 6.80
N TYR A 9 -3.53 15.21 7.39
CA TYR A 9 -3.84 13.79 7.41
C TYR A 9 -3.98 13.18 6.02
N LYS A 10 -4.66 13.87 5.09
CA LYS A 10 -4.75 13.44 3.69
C LYS A 10 -3.37 13.37 3.02
N TRP A 11 -2.55 14.41 3.20
CA TRP A 11 -1.21 14.46 2.61
C TRP A 11 -0.29 13.39 3.16
N THR A 12 -0.32 13.13 4.48
CA THR A 12 0.50 12.09 5.09
C THR A 12 0.03 10.70 4.67
N THR A 13 -1.28 10.45 4.64
CA THR A 13 -1.86 9.18 4.13
C THR A 13 -1.43 8.93 2.68
N PHE A 14 -1.54 9.96 1.84
CA PHE A 14 -1.16 9.88 0.43
C PHE A 14 0.35 9.67 0.25
N GLY A 15 1.17 10.35 1.05
CA GLY A 15 2.62 10.14 1.08
C GLY A 15 3.00 8.72 1.47
N TRP A 16 2.38 8.17 2.53
CA TRP A 16 2.59 6.78 2.94
C TRP A 16 2.13 5.79 1.87
N PHE A 17 0.98 6.03 1.25
CA PHE A 17 0.48 5.21 0.15
C PHE A 17 1.46 5.19 -1.03
N ILE A 18 1.94 6.36 -1.47
CA ILE A 18 2.96 6.46 -2.52
C ILE A 18 4.22 5.70 -2.13
N GLY A 19 4.70 5.87 -0.89
CA GLY A 19 5.88 5.17 -0.39
C GLY A 19 5.73 3.65 -0.48
N VAL A 20 4.57 3.11 -0.09
CA VAL A 20 4.26 1.68 -0.24
C VAL A 20 4.22 1.27 -1.71
N CYS A 21 3.61 2.05 -2.59
CA CYS A 21 3.57 1.77 -4.03
C CYS A 21 4.97 1.76 -4.66
N VAL A 22 5.82 2.72 -4.32
CA VAL A 22 7.21 2.79 -4.79
C VAL A 22 8.00 1.57 -4.30
N HIS A 23 7.84 1.19 -3.03
CA HIS A 23 8.52 0.03 -2.45
C HIS A 23 8.03 -1.28 -3.07
N LEU A 24 6.73 -1.40 -3.36
CA LEU A 24 6.16 -2.52 -4.10
C LEU A 24 6.74 -2.58 -5.52
N ALA A 25 6.73 -1.47 -6.26
CA ALA A 25 7.28 -1.42 -7.61
C ALA A 25 8.76 -1.79 -7.64
N TRP A 26 9.54 -1.30 -6.67
CA TRP A 26 10.94 -1.68 -6.48
C TRP A 26 11.10 -3.18 -6.22
N SER A 27 10.28 -3.75 -5.34
CA SER A 27 10.29 -5.18 -5.01
C SER A 27 10.00 -6.05 -6.25
N LEU A 28 8.99 -5.69 -7.03
CA LEU A 28 8.63 -6.37 -8.27
C LEU A 28 9.75 -6.29 -9.31
N LEU A 29 10.36 -5.11 -9.49
CA LEU A 29 11.50 -4.92 -10.39
C LEU A 29 12.70 -5.76 -9.95
N ARG A 30 12.99 -5.79 -8.65
CA ARG A 30 14.06 -6.61 -8.08
C ARG A 30 13.81 -8.10 -8.33
N GLN A 31 12.59 -8.60 -8.14
CA GLN A 31 12.25 -9.99 -8.41
C GLN A 31 12.46 -10.37 -9.88
N ARG A 32 12.20 -9.46 -10.82
CA ARG A 32 12.46 -9.69 -12.26
C ARG A 32 13.94 -9.80 -12.62
N THR A 33 14.83 -9.25 -11.79
CA THR A 33 16.29 -9.39 -11.96
C THR A 33 16.85 -10.67 -11.33
N GLN A 34 16.04 -11.42 -10.58
CA GLN A 34 16.44 -12.69 -9.97
C GLN A 34 16.24 -13.84 -10.96
N THR A 35 17.06 -14.89 -10.83
CA THR A 35 16.92 -16.09 -11.65
C THR A 35 15.50 -16.65 -11.52
N PRO A 36 14.79 -16.91 -12.63
CA PRO A 36 13.44 -17.45 -12.57
C PRO A 36 13.42 -18.77 -11.81
N THR A 37 12.54 -18.89 -10.82
CA THR A 37 12.27 -20.17 -10.16
C THR A 37 11.43 -21.05 -11.09
N GLU A 38 11.60 -22.37 -11.00
CA GLU A 38 10.82 -23.35 -11.77
C GLU A 38 9.31 -23.27 -11.46
N GLU A 39 8.97 -22.71 -10.29
CA GLU A 39 7.61 -22.49 -9.85
C GLU A 39 6.94 -21.32 -10.59
N VAL A 40 6.11 -21.64 -11.59
CA VAL A 40 5.42 -20.65 -12.43
C VAL A 40 4.51 -19.70 -11.63
N TYR A 41 3.95 -20.17 -10.51
CA TYR A 41 3.04 -19.34 -9.69
C TYR A 41 3.75 -18.15 -9.03
N THR A 42 5.07 -18.23 -8.78
CA THR A 42 5.84 -17.12 -8.19
C THR A 42 6.04 -15.96 -9.16
N GLN A 43 5.84 -16.21 -10.45
CA GLN A 43 5.91 -15.21 -11.52
C GLN A 43 4.60 -14.45 -11.69
N MET A 44 3.51 -14.92 -11.07
CA MET A 44 2.22 -14.22 -11.11
C MET A 44 2.27 -12.92 -10.32
N LEU A 45 1.80 -11.84 -10.93
CA LEU A 45 1.76 -10.52 -10.29
C LEU A 45 0.99 -10.53 -8.95
N SER A 46 -0.13 -11.25 -8.91
CA SER A 46 -0.94 -11.42 -7.70
C SER A 46 -0.15 -12.08 -6.57
N PHE A 47 0.65 -13.11 -6.88
CA PHE A 47 1.49 -13.79 -5.92
C PHE A 47 2.60 -12.86 -5.41
N GLN A 48 3.24 -12.11 -6.31
CA GLN A 48 4.30 -11.17 -5.93
C GLN A 48 3.77 -10.04 -5.02
N ILE A 49 2.59 -9.50 -5.33
CA ILE A 49 1.91 -8.52 -4.47
C ILE A 49 1.58 -9.14 -3.11
N ALA A 50 0.99 -10.34 -3.08
CA ALA A 50 0.65 -11.01 -1.83
C ALA A 50 1.90 -11.32 -0.98
N SER A 51 2.95 -11.83 -1.61
CA SER A 51 4.24 -12.07 -0.97
C SER A 51 4.81 -10.78 -0.39
N PHE A 52 4.79 -9.67 -1.14
CA PHE A 52 5.22 -8.37 -0.62
C PHE A 52 4.41 -7.94 0.60
N THR A 53 3.08 -8.05 0.54
CA THR A 53 2.17 -7.69 1.63
C THR A 53 2.43 -8.50 2.90
N VAL A 54 2.76 -9.79 2.78
CA VAL A 54 2.98 -10.68 3.92
C VAL A 54 4.41 -10.59 4.45
N THR A 55 5.42 -10.51 3.58
CA THR A 55 6.83 -10.68 3.99
C THR A 55 7.57 -9.37 4.19
N THR A 56 7.17 -8.32 3.47
CA THR A 56 7.99 -7.11 3.31
C THR A 56 7.27 -5.88 3.83
N LEU A 57 5.96 -5.79 3.64
CA LEU A 57 5.15 -4.68 4.13
C LEU A 57 5.04 -4.76 5.66
N PRO A 58 5.45 -3.72 6.40
CA PRO A 58 5.23 -3.69 7.84
C PRO A 58 3.73 -3.74 8.15
N TYR A 59 3.30 -4.74 8.91
CA TYR A 59 1.87 -4.98 9.18
C TYR A 59 1.16 -3.77 9.80
N TRP A 60 1.86 -3.02 10.67
CA TRP A 60 1.31 -1.79 11.26
C TRP A 60 1.01 -0.72 10.22
N LEU A 61 1.82 -0.61 9.16
CA LEU A 61 1.63 0.36 8.09
C LEU A 61 0.49 -0.07 7.17
N GLY A 62 0.40 -1.36 6.86
CA GLY A 62 -0.73 -1.93 6.11
C GLY A 62 -2.06 -1.75 6.84
N ALA A 63 -2.10 -2.06 8.13
CA ALA A 63 -3.28 -1.87 8.98
C ALA A 63 -3.67 -0.40 9.08
N LEU A 64 -2.69 0.50 9.25
CA LEU A 64 -2.92 1.95 9.23
C LEU A 64 -3.59 2.34 7.92
N LEU A 65 -2.98 2.09 6.77
CA LEU A 65 -3.55 2.45 5.46
C LEU A 65 -4.96 1.86 5.23
N ALA A 66 -5.20 0.62 5.64
CA ALA A 66 -6.51 -0.01 5.53
C ALA A 66 -7.58 0.72 6.36
N ILE A 67 -7.27 1.08 7.61
CA ILE A 67 -8.16 1.86 8.48
C ILE A 67 -8.41 3.24 7.85
N LEU A 68 -7.37 3.91 7.36
CA LEU A 68 -7.49 5.24 6.75
C LEU A 68 -8.40 5.22 5.51
N ILE A 69 -8.19 4.25 4.62
CA ILE A 69 -9.02 4.07 3.42
C ILE A 69 -10.47 3.74 3.82
N PHE A 70 -10.66 2.84 4.80
CA PHE A 70 -11.99 2.48 5.30
C PHE A 70 -12.71 3.70 5.90
N GLU A 71 -12.03 4.50 6.72
CA GLU A 71 -12.57 5.74 7.27
C GLU A 71 -12.97 6.71 6.16
N PHE A 72 -12.14 6.87 5.13
CA PHE A 72 -12.49 7.69 3.96
C PHE A 72 -13.72 7.16 3.22
N ALA A 73 -13.84 5.85 2.99
CA ALA A 73 -14.95 5.25 2.26
C ALA A 73 -16.28 5.27 3.05
N VAL A 74 -16.20 5.13 4.38
CA VAL A 74 -17.37 5.07 5.28
C VAL A 74 -17.82 6.46 5.69
N PHE A 75 -16.91 7.33 6.14
CA PHE A 75 -17.25 8.66 6.68
C PHE A 75 -17.17 9.78 5.63
N GLY A 76 -16.40 9.61 4.55
CA GLY A 76 -16.32 10.60 3.47
C GLY A 76 -17.63 10.78 2.68
N ARG A 77 -18.57 9.83 2.78
CA ARG A 77 -19.89 9.91 2.11
C ARG A 77 -20.91 10.82 2.79
N LYS A 78 -20.69 11.27 4.04
CA LYS A 78 -21.68 12.09 4.78
C LYS A 78 -21.65 13.59 4.45
N ALA A 79 -20.84 14.03 3.49
CA ALA A 79 -20.67 15.45 3.17
C ALA A 79 -21.24 15.88 1.81
N ARG A 80 -22.22 15.15 1.27
CA ARG A 80 -23.01 15.61 0.12
C ARG A 80 -24.49 15.57 0.42
#